data_AF-A0A961WNL9-F1
#
_entry.id   AF-A0A961WNL9-F1
#
_cell.length_a   1.000
_cell.length_b   1.000
_cell.length_c   1.000
_cell.angle_alpha   90.00
_cell.angle_beta   90.00
_cell.angle_gamma   90.00
#
_symmetry.space_group_name_H-M   'P 1'
#
loop_
_entity.id
_entity.type
_entity.pdbx_description
1 polymer ?
#
loop_
_entity_poly.entity_id
_entity_poly.type
_entity_poly.pdbx_seq_one_letter_code
_entity_poly.pdbx_strand_id
1 'polypeptide(L)' 'VLEHRRGKINQSFRLRGADGHYQWFTLRARPVIGTDGEVIRCVGTLADVTEQKKAEERLLHDAVHDNLTGLPTREL' A
#
# COMPACT_ATOMS: atom_id res chain seq x y z
N VAL A 1 -15.10 12.21 6.03
CA VAL A 1 -15.19 11.30 7.19
C VAL A 1 -15.39 9.90 6.64
N LEU A 2 -14.38 9.03 6.74
CA LEU A 2 -14.45 7.66 6.20
C LEU A 2 -15.31 6.80 7.11
N GLU A 3 -16.49 6.44 6.62
CA GLU A 3 -17.58 5.74 7.31
C GLU A 3 -17.29 4.23 7.45
N HIS A 4 -16.15 3.86 8.03
CA HIS A 4 -15.77 2.46 8.25
C HIS A 4 -16.36 1.91 9.56
N ARG A 5 -17.68 1.98 9.75
CA ARG A 5 -18.34 1.45 10.96
C ARG A 5 -18.20 -0.07 11.14
N ARG A 6 -17.75 -0.82 10.12
CA ARG A 6 -17.48 -2.27 10.18
C ARG A 6 -16.32 -2.77 9.30
N GLY A 7 -15.59 -1.86 8.65
CA GLY A 7 -14.66 -2.22 7.57
C GLY A 7 -13.23 -2.48 8.04
N LYS A 8 -12.61 -3.55 7.53
CA LYS A 8 -11.15 -3.68 7.58
C LYS A 8 -10.55 -2.48 6.83
N ILE A 9 -9.61 -1.77 7.47
CA ILE A 9 -8.84 -0.70 6.84
C ILE A 9 -7.64 -1.37 6.19
N ASN A 10 -7.51 -1.21 4.88
CA ASN A 10 -6.31 -1.59 4.13
C ASN A 10 -5.99 -0.45 3.17
N GLN A 11 -4.93 0.29 3.47
CA GLN A 11 -4.53 1.45 2.68
C GLN A 11 -3.02 1.46 2.51
N SER A 12 -2.55 1.85 1.33
CA SER A 12 -1.14 2.10 1.07
C SER A 12 -0.94 3.58 0.75
N PHE A 13 0.03 4.20 1.39
CA PHE A 13 0.31 5.62 1.25
C PHE A 13 1.79 5.89 1.48
N ARG A 14 2.24 7.08 1.06
CA ARG A 14 3.60 7.51 1.30
C ARG A 14 3.66 8.39 2.54
N LEU A 15 4.61 8.10 3.42
CA LEU A 15 4.96 8.96 4.55
C LEU A 15 6.31 9.59 4.28
N ARG A 16 6.47 10.83 4.73
CA ARG A 16 7.76 11.54 4.69
C ARG A 16 8.50 11.28 5.99
N GLY A 17 9.69 10.70 5.90
CA GLY A 17 10.59 10.52 7.03
C GLY A 17 11.19 11.83 7.52
N ALA A 18 11.82 11.81 8.69
CA ALA A 18 12.52 12.97 9.24
C ALA A 18 13.71 13.41 8.37
N ASP A 19 14.29 12.47 7.62
CA ASP A 19 15.30 12.69 6.59
C ASP A 19 14.75 13.40 5.33
N GLY A 20 13.44 13.57 5.24
CA GLY A 20 12.77 14.23 4.13
C GLY A 20 12.41 13.30 2.97
N HIS A 21 12.79 12.03 3.01
CA HIS A 21 12.50 11.05 1.97
C HIS A 21 11.10 10.44 2.13
N TYR A 22 10.46 10.11 1.01
CA TYR A 22 9.17 9.42 1.03
C TYR A 22 9.38 7.91 1.00
N GLN A 23 8.70 7.22 1.90
CA GLN A 23 8.70 5.77 2.03
C GLN A 23 7.26 5.27 1.91
N TRP A 24 7.09 4.13 1.26
CA TRP A 24 5.79 3.49 1.10
C TRP A 24 5.44 2.71 2.37
N PHE A 25 4.25 2.96 2.89
CA PHE A 25 3.71 2.22 4.01
C PHE A 25 2.35 1.63 3.65
N THR A 26 2.09 0.44 4.18
CA THR A 26 0.77 -0.17 4.17
C THR A 26 0.22 -0.22 5.59
N LEU A 27 -0.95 0.39 5.78
CA LEU A 27 -1.75 0.31 6.98
C LEU A 27 -2.78 -0.81 6.84
N ARG A 28 -2.75 -1.76 7.77
CA ARG A 28 -3.82 -2.74 7.96
C ARG A 28 -4.38 -2.59 9.36
N ALA A 29 -5.64 -2.20 9.48
CA ALA A 29 -6.27 -1.98 10.77
C ALA A 29 -7.71 -2.49 10.82
N ARG A 30 -8.20 -2.74 12.03
CA ARG A 30 -9.59 -3.12 12.29
C ARG A 30 -10.12 -2.36 13.50
N PRO A 31 -11.36 -1.84 13.43
CA PRO A 31 -12.01 -1.28 14.59
C PRO A 31 -12.35 -2.40 15.59
N VAL A 32 -12.16 -2.12 16.88
CA VAL A 32 -12.67 -2.88 18.01
C VAL A 32 -14.01 -2.25 18.36
N ILE A 33 -15.07 -3.07 18.32
CA ILE A 33 -16.44 -2.63 18.54
C ILE A 33 -16.85 -2.99 19.97
N GLY A 34 -17.41 -2.01 20.69
CA GLY A 34 -17.96 -2.17 22.02
C GLY A 34 -19.28 -2.95 22.02
N THR A 35 -19.78 -3.26 23.20
CA THR A 35 -21.05 -4.00 23.37
C THR A 35 -22.29 -3.23 22.89
N ASP A 36 -22.17 -1.90 22.80
CA ASP A 36 -23.17 -0.97 22.27
C ASP A 36 -23.12 -0.81 20.74
N GLY A 37 -22.16 -1.47 20.07
CA GLY A 37 -21.96 -1.36 18.62
C GLY A 37 -21.10 -0.17 18.20
N GLU A 38 -20.56 0.60 19.13
CA GLU A 38 -19.70 1.75 18.84
C GLU A 38 -18.23 1.37 18.69
N VAL A 39 -17.48 2.14 17.91
CA VAL A 39 -16.03 1.91 17.74
C VAL A 39 -15.29 2.45 18.96
N ILE A 40 -14.73 1.55 19.79
CA ILE A 40 -14.02 1.94 21.01
C ILE A 40 -12.50 2.06 20.81
N ARG A 41 -11.94 1.42 19.77
CA ARG A 41 -10.52 1.49 19.41
C ARG A 41 -10.31 1.07 17.97
N CYS A 42 -9.19 1.45 17.36
CA CYS A 42 -8.70 0.82 16.13
C CYS A 42 -7.35 0.15 16.41
N VAL A 43 -7.20 -1.11 16.03
CA VAL A 43 -5.95 -1.86 16.16
C VAL A 43 -5.44 -2.18 14.78
N GLY A 44 -4.18 -1.87 14.50
CA GLY A 44 -3.58 -2.12 13.21
C GLY A 44 -2.06 -2.12 13.24
N THR A 45 -1.51 -2.53 12.10
CA THR A 45 -0.08 -2.55 11.84
C THR A 45 0.22 -1.62 10.68
N LEU A 46 1.29 -0.85 10.85
CA LEU A 46 1.90 -0.07 9.78
C LEU A 46 3.19 -0.80 9.36
N ALA A 47 3.29 -1.20 8.10
CA ALA A 47 4.46 -1.88 7.56
C ALA A 47 5.10 -1.03 6.48
N ASP A 48 6.42 -0.86 6.55
CA ASP A 48 7.19 -0.30 5.43
C ASP A 48 7.25 -1.33 4.31
N VAL A 49 6.79 -0.93 3.12
CA VAL A 49 6.76 -1.74 1.91
C VAL A 49 7.55 -1.10 0.77
N THR A 50 8.44 -0.16 1.09
CA THR A 50 9.25 0.58 0.11
C THR A 50 10.09 -0.36 -0.75
N GLU A 51 10.80 -1.30 -0.13
CA GLU A 51 11.66 -2.24 -0.85
C GLU A 51 10.85 -3.23 -1.70
N GLN A 52 9.69 -3.67 -1.19
CA GLN A 52 8.77 -4.50 -1.97
C GLN A 52 8.27 -3.76 -3.20
N LYS A 53 7.86 -2.49 -3.05
CA LYS A 53 7.39 -1.66 -4.17
C LYS A 53 8.47 -1.44 -5.22
N LYS A 54 9.71 -1.14 -4.81
CA LYS A 54 10.84 -1.02 -5.74
C LYS A 54 11.17 -2.34 -6.45
N ALA A 55 11.01 -3.48 -5.77
CA ALA A 55 11.19 -4.78 -6.40
C ALA A 55 10.08 -5.07 -7.43
N GLU A 56 8.82 -4.79 -7.09
CA GLU A 56 7.68 -4.88 -8.02
C GLU A 56 7.89 -3.98 -9.24
N GLU A 57 8.32 -2.72 -9.05
CA GLU A 57 8.61 -1.79 -10.16
C GLU A 57 9.75 -2.27 -11.05
N ARG A 58 10.82 -2.84 -10.47
CA ARG A 58 11.92 -3.44 -11.24
C ARG A 58 11.46 -4.64 -12.07
N LEU A 59 10.68 -5.54 -11.47
CA LEU A 59 10.12 -6.68 -12.18
C LEU A 59 9.16 -6.26 -13.30
N LEU A 60 8.36 -5.20 -13.08
CA LEU A 60 7.47 -4.65 -14.11
C LEU A 60 8.26 -3.97 -15.23
N HIS A 61 9.31 -3.22 -14.88
CA HIS A 61 10.21 -2.62 -15.86
C HIS A 61 10.91 -3.70 -16.71
N ASP A 62 11.43 -4.76 -16.09
CA ASP A 62 12.10 -5.85 -16.79
C ASP A 62 11.11 -6.70 -17.62
N ALA A 63 9.86 -6.84 -17.17
CA ALA A 63 8.81 -7.51 -17.95
C ALA A 63 8.28 -6.66 -19.12
N VAL A 64 8.34 -5.33 -19.03
CA VAL A 64 7.99 -4.40 -20.12
C VAL A 64 9.16 -4.25 -21.11
N HIS A 65 10.38 -4.52 -20.66
CA HIS A 65 11.58 -4.53 -21.49
C HIS A 65 12.07 -5.96 -21.68
N ASP A 66 11.26 -6.77 -22.38
CA ASP A 66 11.69 -8.09 -22.82
C ASP A 66 12.96 -7.91 -23.68
N ASN A 67 14.07 -8.39 -23.15
CA ASN A 67 15.43 -8.25 -23.69
C ASN A 67 15.63 -9.08 -24.99
N LEU A 68 14.54 -9.55 -25.62
CA LEU A 68 14.56 -10.28 -26.89
C LEU A 68 13.88 -9.55 -28.06
N THR A 69 13.26 -8.38 -27.87
CA THR A 69 12.65 -7.69 -29.03
C THR A 69 12.93 -6.20 -29.15
N GLY A 70 13.26 -5.47 -28.08
CA GLY A 70 13.55 -4.03 -28.17
C GLY A 70 12.40 -3.18 -28.74
N LEU A 71 11.19 -3.73 -28.85
CA LEU A 71 10.01 -3.07 -29.39
C LEU A 71 9.04 -2.73 -28.26
N PRO A 72 8.37 -1.57 -28.30
CA PRO A 72 7.32 -1.26 -27.35
C PRO A 72 6.14 -2.22 -27.58
N THR A 73 5.85 -3.09 -26.60
CA THR A 73 4.60 -3.87 -26.62
C THR A 73 3.43 -2.95 -26.25
N ARG A 74 2.93 -2.23 -27.25
CA ARG A 74 1.58 -1.68 -27.27
C ARG A 74 1.12 -1.61 -28.73
N GLU A 75 0.34 -2.59 -29.13
CA GLU A 75 -0.70 -2.36 -30.12
C GLU A 75 -2.05 -2.59 -29.44
N LEU A 76 -2.95 -1.65 -29.71
CA LEU A 76 -4.31 -1.51 -29.17
C LEU A 76 -5.21 -2.69 -29.54
#